data_AF-A0A381DI36-F1
#
_entry.id   AF-A0A381DI36-F1
#
_cell.length_a   1.000
_cell.length_b   1.000
_cell.length_c   1.000
_cell.angle_alpha   90.00
_cell.angle_beta   90.00
_cell.angle_gamma   90.00
#
_symmetry.space_group_name_H-M   'P 1'
#
loop_
_entity.id
_entity.type
_entity.pdbx_description
1 polymer ?
#
loop_
_entity_poly.entity_id
_entity_poly.type
_entity_poly.pdbx_seq_one_letter_code
_entity_poly.pdbx_strand_id
1 'polypeptide(L)'
;MVVVKYTNKGGVKVFKNVPDKDVFKFFKDTAGVKEMPKIEKVFDKKTGKFVGNRYTIHNKQGKFNLRDFSKSNLQDGSKPKWTMDFKPNKSSPEMKDFMRKYEFKFE
;
A
#
# COMPACT_ATOMS: atom_id res chain seq x y z
N MET A 1 -19.25 -5.63 8.91
CA MET A 1 -18.44 -4.41 9.14
C MET A 1 -16.96 -4.80 9.11
N VAL A 2 -16.22 -4.45 8.05
CA VAL A 2 -14.78 -4.78 7.97
C VAL A 2 -14.02 -3.72 8.75
N VAL A 3 -13.46 -4.09 9.91
CA VAL A 3 -12.68 -3.18 10.73
C VAL A 3 -11.28 -3.07 10.15
N VAL A 4 -11.05 -2.04 9.34
CA VAL A 4 -9.71 -1.66 8.90
C VAL A 4 -9.07 -0.86 10.03
N LYS A 5 -8.13 -1.45 10.78
CA LYS A 5 -7.33 -0.71 11.76
C LYS A 5 -6.20 0.02 11.04
N TYR A 6 -6.40 1.30 10.74
CA TYR A 6 -5.39 2.16 10.13
C TYR A 6 -4.38 2.63 11.18
N THR A 7 -3.09 2.42 10.93
CA THR A 7 -2.02 3.16 11.65
C THR A 7 -1.37 4.11 10.65
N ASN A 8 -1.80 5.37 10.68
CA ASN A 8 -1.46 6.40 9.68
C ASN A 8 -0.11 7.11 9.92
N LYS A 9 0.88 6.44 10.52
CA LYS A 9 2.23 7.04 10.67
C LYS A 9 2.98 6.94 9.33
N GLY A 10 3.21 8.08 8.68
CA GLY A 10 4.03 8.19 7.47
C GLY A 10 3.35 7.87 6.12
N GLY A 11 2.02 7.96 6.02
CA GLY A 11 1.31 7.81 4.74
C GLY A 11 1.18 6.37 4.22
N VAL A 12 1.33 5.38 5.11
CA VAL A 12 1.19 3.95 4.79
C VAL A 12 -0.13 3.42 5.36
N LYS A 13 -0.94 2.78 4.51
CA LYS A 13 -2.13 2.02 4.93
C LYS A 13 -1.76 0.58 5.25
N VAL A 14 -2.30 0.09 6.35
CA VAL A 14 -2.04 -1.26 6.86
C VAL A 14 -3.35 -2.04 6.88
N PHE A 15 -3.36 -3.23 6.28
CA PHE A 15 -4.53 -4.10 6.24
C PHE A 15 -4.33 -5.28 7.18
N LYS A 16 -5.21 -5.39 8.17
CA LYS A 16 -5.24 -6.48 9.14
C LYS A 16 -6.60 -7.16 9.10
N ASN A 17 -6.62 -8.49 9.00
CA ASN A 17 -7.85 -9.30 8.95
C ASN A 17 -8.80 -8.90 7.80
N VAL A 18 -8.24 -8.41 6.69
CA VAL A 18 -8.98 -8.08 5.47
C VAL A 18 -8.73 -9.18 4.43
N PRO A 19 -9.76 -9.72 3.76
CA PRO A 19 -9.60 -10.66 2.66
C PRO A 19 -8.77 -10.06 1.51
N ASP A 20 -7.93 -10.88 0.86
CA ASP A 20 -7.03 -10.39 -0.20
C ASP A 20 -7.79 -9.74 -1.36
N LYS A 21 -8.97 -10.29 -1.70
CA LYS A 21 -9.88 -9.71 -2.72
C LYS A 21 -10.26 -8.25 -2.42
N ASP A 22 -10.47 -7.92 -1.15
CA ASP A 22 -10.92 -6.59 -0.74
C ASP A 22 -9.74 -5.62 -0.70
N VAL A 23 -8.56 -6.10 -0.29
CA VAL A 23 -7.29 -5.35 -0.37
C VAL A 23 -6.97 -5.01 -1.83
N PHE A 24 -7.05 -5.99 -2.73
CA PHE A 24 -6.76 -5.79 -4.15
C PHE A 24 -7.79 -4.87 -4.82
N LYS A 25 -9.07 -5.03 -4.50
CA LYS A 25 -10.12 -4.11 -4.96
C LYS A 25 -9.82 -2.68 -4.51
N PHE A 26 -9.54 -2.47 -3.22
CA PHE A 26 -9.19 -1.15 -2.69
C PHE A 26 -7.96 -0.55 -3.38
N PHE A 27 -6.91 -1.34 -3.59
CA PHE A 27 -5.69 -0.91 -4.28
C PHE A 27 -5.96 -0.44 -5.71
N LYS A 28 -6.73 -1.21 -6.48
CA LYS A 28 -7.13 -0.86 -7.86
C LYS A 28 -8.01 0.37 -7.92
N ASP A 29 -9.03 0.42 -7.06
CA ASP A 29 -9.98 1.54 -6.99
C ASP A 29 -9.25 2.85 -6.63
N THR A 30 -8.28 2.76 -5.72
CA THR A 30 -7.44 3.89 -5.29
C THR A 30 -6.48 4.33 -6.39
N ALA A 31 -5.84 3.40 -7.09
CA ALA A 31 -4.90 3.70 -8.17
C ALA A 31 -5.58 4.02 -9.52
N GLY A 32 -6.90 3.86 -9.63
CA GLY A 32 -7.68 4.14 -10.82
C GLY A 32 -7.44 3.16 -11.98
N VAL A 33 -7.15 1.89 -11.69
CA VAL A 33 -6.88 0.86 -12.71
C VAL A 33 -7.94 -0.24 -12.72
N LYS A 34 -8.16 -0.86 -13.89
CA LYS A 34 -9.12 -1.97 -14.03
C LYS A 34 -8.58 -3.29 -13.51
N GLU A 35 -7.29 -3.55 -13.75
CA GLU A 35 -6.62 -4.83 -13.48
C GLU A 35 -5.44 -4.68 -12.53
N MET A 36 -5.08 -5.77 -11.86
CA MET A 36 -3.89 -5.80 -11.00
C MET A 36 -2.63 -5.80 -11.87
N PRO A 37 -1.57 -5.06 -11.48
CA PRO A 37 -0.31 -5.14 -12.17
C PRO A 37 0.34 -6.52 -11.94
N LYS A 38 1.38 -6.82 -12.72
CA LYS A 38 2.18 -8.02 -12.51
C LYS A 38 2.82 -7.99 -11.12
N ILE A 39 2.91 -9.18 -10.51
CA ILE A 39 3.56 -9.38 -9.23
C ILE A 39 5.08 -9.27 -9.38
N GLU A 40 5.71 -8.48 -8.51
CA GLU A 40 7.16 -8.36 -8.39
C GLU A 40 7.63 -9.13 -7.16
N LYS A 41 8.50 -10.13 -7.33
CA LYS A 41 9.15 -10.82 -6.22
C LYS A 41 10.28 -9.96 -5.67
N VAL A 42 10.25 -9.70 -4.36
CA VAL A 42 11.27 -8.90 -3.67
C VAL A 42 12.19 -9.82 -2.89
N PHE A 43 13.49 -9.62 -3.09
CA PHE A 43 14.56 -10.34 -2.40
C PHE A 43 15.41 -9.37 -1.58
N ASP A 44 15.90 -9.85 -0.45
CA ASP A 44 16.83 -9.11 0.38
C ASP A 44 18.17 -9.01 -0.35
N LYS A 45 18.66 -7.79 -0.54
CA LYS A 45 19.86 -7.54 -1.36
C LYS A 45 21.15 -8.10 -0.75
N LYS A 46 21.20 -8.30 0.57
CA LYS A 46 22.41 -8.80 1.26
C LYS A 46 22.46 -10.31 1.27
N THR A 47 21.32 -10.95 1.51
CA THR A 47 21.22 -12.40 1.73
C THR A 47 20.68 -13.16 0.52
N GLY A 48 20.10 -12.48 -0.46
CA GLY A 48 19.40 -13.09 -1.60
C GLY A 48 18.09 -13.78 -1.23
N LYS A 49 17.68 -13.76 0.05
CA LYS A 49 16.48 -14.46 0.52
C LYS A 49 15.21 -13.76 0.04
N PHE A 50 14.21 -14.55 -0.32
CA PHE A 50 12.88 -14.04 -0.66
C PHE A 50 12.25 -13.33 0.55
N VAL A 51 11.76 -12.11 0.33
CA VAL A 51 11.15 -11.25 1.36
C VAL A 51 9.64 -11.20 1.23
N GLY A 52 9.13 -11.23 -0.01
CA GLY A 52 7.70 -11.15 -0.28
C GLY A 52 7.41 -10.62 -1.68
N ASN A 53 6.15 -10.33 -1.92
CA ASN A 53 5.62 -9.84 -3.18
C ASN A 53 5.26 -8.36 -3.10
N ARG A 54 5.38 -7.69 -4.25
CA ARG A 54 4.97 -6.29 -4.42
C ARG A 54 4.18 -6.12 -5.70
N TYR A 55 3.15 -5.30 -5.63
CA TYR A 55 2.45 -4.74 -6.78
C TYR A 55 2.75 -3.25 -6.86
N THR A 56 3.09 -2.78 -8.06
CA THR A 56 3.43 -1.38 -8.31
C THR A 56 2.52 -0.81 -9.39
N ILE A 57 1.90 0.35 -9.14
CA ILE A 57 1.18 1.12 -10.15
C ILE A 57 1.76 2.52 -10.21
N HIS A 58 2.02 3.03 -11.41
CA HIS A 58 2.41 4.41 -11.64
C HIS A 58 1.37 5.10 -12.50
N ASN A 59 0.87 6.25 -12.02
CA ASN A 59 -0.10 7.07 -12.75
C ASN A 59 0.22 8.56 -12.55
N LYS A 60 -0.64 9.44 -13.08
CA LYS A 60 -0.49 10.91 -12.98
C LYS A 60 -0.41 11.43 -11.52
N GLN A 61 -1.08 10.75 -10.59
CA GLN A 61 -1.13 11.12 -9.17
C GLN A 61 0.15 10.69 -8.43
N GLY A 62 0.81 9.63 -8.89
CA GLY A 62 2.08 9.18 -8.33
C GLY A 62 2.30 7.68 -8.44
N LYS A 63 3.03 7.12 -7.48
CA LYS A 63 3.38 5.70 -7.41
C LYS A 63 2.70 5.04 -6.23
N PHE A 64 1.86 4.05 -6.49
CA PHE A 64 1.23 3.19 -5.49
C PHE A 64 2.01 1.89 -5.39
N ASN A 65 2.27 1.43 -4.17
CA ASN A 65 2.83 0.11 -3.93
C ASN A 65 1.94 -0.64 -2.94
N LEU A 66 1.68 -1.91 -3.21
CA LEU A 66 1.05 -2.85 -2.30
C LEU A 66 2.01 -4.01 -2.04
N ARG A 67 2.24 -4.37 -0.78
CA ARG A 67 3.29 -5.32 -0.37
C ARG A 67 2.77 -6.26 0.70
N ASP A 68 3.11 -7.54 0.62
CA ASP A 68 2.75 -8.56 1.63
C ASP A 68 3.81 -8.71 2.74
N PHE A 69 4.80 -7.80 2.77
CA PHE A 69 5.89 -7.82 3.72
C PHE A 69 6.07 -6.44 4.36
N SER A 70 6.55 -6.43 5.61
CA SER A 70 6.83 -5.22 6.36
C SER A 70 8.05 -5.40 7.26
N LYS A 71 8.91 -4.36 7.30
CA LYS A 71 10.03 -4.30 8.25
C LYS A 71 9.54 -4.11 9.69
N SER A 72 8.44 -3.39 9.87
CA SER A 72 7.87 -3.09 11.19
C SER A 72 6.81 -4.11 11.60
N ASN A 73 6.73 -4.36 12.90
CA ASN A 73 5.65 -5.13 13.52
C ASN A 73 4.48 -4.20 13.86
N LEU A 74 3.29 -4.78 13.97
CA LEU A 74 2.13 -4.14 14.58
C LEU A 74 2.33 -4.05 16.10
N GLN A 75 1.48 -3.26 16.78
CA GLN A 75 1.54 -3.09 18.24
C GLN A 75 1.43 -4.40 19.02
N ASP A 76 0.79 -5.42 18.45
CA ASP A 76 0.67 -6.76 19.05
C ASP A 76 1.81 -7.72 18.65
N GLY A 77 2.88 -7.21 18.04
CA GLY A 77 4.02 -8.00 17.60
C GLY A 77 3.83 -8.73 16.26
N SER A 78 2.61 -8.81 15.74
CA SER A 78 2.34 -9.49 14.46
C SER A 78 2.84 -8.68 13.25
N LYS A 79 3.06 -9.36 12.11
CA LYS A 79 3.34 -8.68 10.83
C LYS A 79 2.04 -8.32 10.13
N PRO A 80 1.91 -7.12 9.55
CA PRO A 80 0.77 -6.81 8.70
C PRO A 80 0.76 -7.73 7.47
N LYS A 81 -0.42 -8.23 7.11
CA LYS A 81 -0.58 -9.09 5.94
C LYS A 81 -0.36 -8.32 4.64
N TRP A 82 -0.89 -7.10 4.56
CA TRP A 82 -0.67 -6.20 3.43
C TRP A 82 -0.42 -4.78 3.92
N THR A 83 0.48 -4.09 3.23
CA THR A 83 0.72 -2.67 3.40
C THR A 83 0.67 -1.96 2.06
N MET A 84 0.03 -0.79 2.02
CA MET A 84 -0.05 0.05 0.85
C MET A 84 0.57 1.40 1.14
N ASP A 85 1.55 1.79 0.34
CA ASP A 85 2.17 3.11 0.37
C ASP A 85 1.92 3.86 -0.92
N PHE A 86 1.85 5.18 -0.81
CA PHE A 86 1.69 6.06 -1.93
C PHE A 86 2.81 7.11 -1.93
N LYS A 87 3.49 7.24 -3.06
CA LYS A 87 4.48 8.28 -3.30
C LYS A 87 3.87 9.33 -4.25
N PRO A 88 3.51 10.52 -3.76
CA PRO A 88 2.94 11.59 -4.55
C PRO A 88 3.78 11.97 -5.77
N ASN A 89 3.12 12.34 -6.86
CA ASN A 89 3.68 13.28 -7.81
C ASN A 89 3.32 14.71 -7.33
N LYS A 90 4.28 15.41 -6.72
CA LYS A 90 4.07 16.73 -6.08
C LYS A 90 3.59 17.82 -7.04
N SER A 91 3.66 17.59 -8.34
CA SER A 91 3.26 18.54 -9.39
C SER A 91 1.78 18.47 -9.76
N SER A 92 0.99 17.54 -9.20
CA SER A 92 -0.43 17.37 -9.52
C SER A 92 -1.32 18.28 -8.65
N PRO A 93 -2.16 19.17 -9.23
CA PRO A 93 -3.10 20.01 -8.47
C PRO A 93 -4.18 19.20 -7.72
N GLU A 94 -4.59 18.07 -8.28
CA GLU A 94 -5.62 17.15 -7.76
C GLU A 94 -5.13 16.32 -6.55
N MET A 95 -3.85 16.44 -6.22
CA MET A 95 -3.18 15.66 -5.20
C MET A 95 -3.77 15.87 -3.80
N LYS A 96 -4.15 17.11 -3.44
CA LYS A 96 -4.70 17.41 -2.10
C LYS A 96 -6.05 16.73 -1.88
N ASP A 97 -6.93 16.75 -2.88
CA ASP A 97 -8.24 16.13 -2.81
C ASP A 97 -8.14 14.60 -2.82
N PHE A 98 -7.22 14.06 -3.61
CA PHE A 98 -6.92 12.62 -3.61
C PHE A 98 -6.46 12.14 -2.22
N MET A 99 -5.51 12.87 -1.62
CA MET A 99 -4.97 12.57 -0.30
C MET A 99 -6.03 12.63 0.79
N ARG A 100 -6.93 13.62 0.73
CA ARG A 100 -8.07 13.75 1.64
C ARG A 100 -9.07 12.60 1.44
N LYS A 101 -9.46 12.31 0.20
CA LYS A 101 -10.43 11.27 -0.15
C LYS A 101 -10.01 9.89 0.37
N TYR A 102 -8.73 9.56 0.26
CA TYR A 102 -8.19 8.28 0.70
C TYR A 102 -7.47 8.37 2.05
N GLU A 103 -7.62 9.46 2.80
CA GLU A 103 -7.04 9.65 4.14
C GLU A 103 -5.54 9.34 4.25
N PHE A 104 -4.78 9.64 3.21
CA PHE A 104 -3.33 9.60 3.30
C PHE A 104 -2.85 10.84 4.08
N LYS A 105 -2.03 10.65 5.11
CA LYS A 105 -1.37 11.73 5.85
C LYS A 105 0.13 11.45 5.86
N PHE A 106 0.93 12.37 5.31
CA PHE A 106 2.37 12.33 5.46
C PHE A 106 2.71 13.25 6.64
N GLU A 107 3.32 12.70 7.68
CA GLU A 107 3.91 13.46 8.78
C GLU A 107 5.19 14.17 8.31
#